data_AF-A0AA42Y5L8-F1
#
_entry.id   AF-A0AA42Y5L8-F1
#
_cell.length_a   1.000
_cell.length_b   1.000
_cell.length_c   1.000
_cell.angle_alpha   90.00
_cell.angle_beta   90.00
_cell.angle_gamma   90.00
#
_symmetry.space_group_name_H-M   'P 1'
#
loop_
_entity.id
_entity.type
_entity.pdbx_description
1 polymer ?
#
loop_
_entity_poly.entity_id
_entity_poly.type
_entity_poly.pdbx_seq_one_letter_code
_entity_poly.pdbx_strand_id
1 'polypeptide(L)'
;MELAAETTELLSAVRFQEELRRVARFRPRLSVGDPLAAAVRKIEQNPAFTQSRLLTRILAALIYQEGEFRRAEIATFDAETLAMVITLMDAHADGTSTREEWVCAVDAAKAAQLGAGG
;
A
#
# COMPACT_ATOMS: atom_id res chain seq x y z
N MET A 1 26.19 -12.49 -22.97
CA MET A 1 25.15 -11.55 -23.44
C MET A 1 23.88 -11.98 -22.73
N GLU A 2 23.70 -11.50 -21.50
CA GLU A 2 22.55 -11.83 -20.65
C GLU A 2 21.33 -11.15 -21.24
N LEU A 3 20.42 -11.96 -21.79
CA LEU A 3 19.12 -11.52 -22.27
C LEU A 3 18.31 -11.07 -21.07
N ALA A 4 17.89 -9.81 -21.12
CA ALA A 4 16.98 -9.16 -20.20
C ALA A 4 15.72 -10.01 -20.00
N ALA A 5 15.67 -10.74 -18.90
CA ALA A 5 14.44 -11.13 -18.25
C ALA A 5 14.05 -10.00 -17.27
N GLU A 6 13.76 -8.81 -17.80
CA GLU A 6 12.84 -7.90 -17.12
C GLU A 6 11.43 -8.50 -17.28
N THR A 7 11.24 -9.67 -16.70
CA THR A 7 9.93 -10.25 -16.51
C THR A 7 9.14 -9.24 -15.70
N THR A 8 8.00 -8.83 -16.24
CA THR A 8 6.86 -8.28 -15.51
C THR A 8 6.45 -9.29 -14.42
N GLU A 9 7.26 -9.41 -13.38
CA GLU A 9 7.07 -10.34 -12.29
C GLU A 9 5.93 -9.77 -11.44
N LEU A 10 4.74 -10.32 -11.69
CA LEU A 10 3.58 -10.11 -10.86
C LEU A 10 3.77 -10.93 -9.58
N LEU A 11 3.93 -10.21 -8.49
CA LEU A 11 4.03 -10.73 -7.15
C LEU A 11 2.62 -10.85 -6.57
N SER A 12 2.35 -11.94 -5.85
CA SER A 12 1.18 -12.01 -5.00
C SER A 12 1.27 -10.96 -3.88
N ALA A 13 0.13 -10.62 -3.27
CA ALA A 13 0.07 -9.72 -2.12
C ALA A 13 1.11 -10.06 -1.03
N VAL A 14 1.25 -11.34 -0.69
CA VAL A 14 2.22 -11.81 0.31
C VAL A 14 3.65 -11.56 -0.13
N ARG A 15 4.02 -11.91 -1.38
CA ARG A 15 5.37 -11.69 -1.91
C ARG A 15 5.70 -10.19 -2.01
N PHE A 16 4.73 -9.38 -2.39
CA PHE A 16 4.90 -7.93 -2.47
C PHE A 16 5.14 -7.31 -1.08
N GLN A 17 4.42 -7.78 -0.06
CA GLN A 17 4.63 -7.38 1.34
C GLN A 17 6.04 -7.75 1.84
N GLU A 18 6.55 -8.95 1.50
CA GLU A 18 7.92 -9.34 1.85
C GLU A 18 8.96 -8.38 1.24
N GLU A 19 8.79 -8.02 -0.04
CA GLU A 19 9.69 -7.08 -0.72
C GLU A 19 9.58 -5.65 -0.16
N LEU A 20 8.38 -5.17 0.18
CA LEU A 20 8.20 -3.91 0.88
C LEU A 20 9.00 -3.88 2.19
N ARG A 21 8.88 -4.94 3.01
CA ARG A 21 9.65 -5.08 4.26
C ARG A 21 11.16 -5.09 4.02
N ARG A 22 11.60 -5.76 2.95
CA ARG A 22 13.01 -5.81 2.57
C ARG A 22 13.58 -4.43 2.24
N VAL A 23 12.84 -3.63 1.48
CA VAL A 23 13.24 -2.26 1.12
C VAL A 23 13.19 -1.34 2.33
N ALA A 24 12.19 -1.48 3.19
CA ALA A 24 12.03 -0.66 4.38
C ALA A 24 13.03 -0.97 5.50
N ARG A 25 13.60 -2.17 5.55
CA ARG A 25 14.59 -2.60 6.55
C ARG A 25 15.77 -1.63 6.70
N PHE A 26 16.13 -0.94 5.63
CA PHE A 26 17.26 -0.01 5.60
C PHE A 26 16.87 1.45 5.88
N ARG A 27 15.61 1.72 6.23
CA ARG A 27 15.10 3.08 6.46
C ARG A 27 14.75 3.31 7.93
N PRO A 28 14.92 4.56 8.42
CA PRO A 28 14.47 4.93 9.75
C PRO A 28 12.95 4.75 9.87
N ARG A 29 12.51 4.16 10.99
CA ARG A 29 11.09 4.10 11.34
C ARG A 29 10.59 5.51 11.60
N LEU A 30 9.72 6.00 10.72
CA LEU A 30 8.94 7.21 10.98
C LEU A 30 7.70 6.81 11.77
N SER A 31 7.45 7.48 12.89
CA SER A 31 6.21 7.31 13.64
C SER A 31 5.06 7.92 12.83
N VAL A 32 4.37 7.08 12.08
CA VAL A 32 3.05 7.42 11.54
C VAL A 32 2.05 7.12 12.65
N GLY A 33 1.27 8.13 13.07
CA GLY A 33 0.33 8.02 14.18
C GLY A 33 -0.71 6.92 13.95
N ASP A 34 -1.90 7.27 13.45
CA ASP A 34 -2.85 6.28 12.98
C ASP A 34 -2.55 5.96 11.50
N PRO A 35 -1.93 4.80 11.18
CA PRO A 35 -1.51 4.51 9.81
C PRO A 35 -2.68 4.30 8.85
N LEU A 36 -3.82 3.81 9.35
CA LEU A 36 -5.01 3.55 8.54
C LEU A 36 -5.67 4.87 8.12
N ALA A 37 -5.91 5.77 9.07
CA ALA A 37 -6.44 7.11 8.82
C ALA A 37 -5.47 7.96 7.98
N ALA A 38 -4.15 7.83 8.21
CA ALA A 38 -3.14 8.51 7.41
C ALA A 38 -3.17 8.04 5.93
N ALA A 39 -3.31 6.73 5.70
CA ALA A 39 -3.39 6.18 4.35
C ALA A 39 -4.63 6.69 3.59
N VAL A 40 -5.80 6.67 4.24
CA VAL A 40 -7.05 7.19 3.66
C VAL A 40 -6.91 8.67 3.34
N ARG A 41 -6.43 9.49 4.29
CA ARG A 41 -6.23 10.92 4.09
C ARG A 41 -5.29 11.21 2.92
N LYS A 42 -4.21 10.43 2.76
CA LYS A 42 -3.27 10.60 1.64
C LYS A 42 -3.92 10.32 0.29
N ILE A 43 -4.80 9.31 0.23
CA ILE A 43 -5.58 8.98 -0.97
C ILE A 43 -6.58 10.10 -1.28
N GLU A 44 -7.28 10.62 -0.28
CA GLU A 44 -8.25 11.71 -0.43
C GLU A 44 -7.60 13.02 -0.91
N GLN A 45 -6.36 13.29 -0.52
CA GLN A 45 -5.63 14.48 -0.95
C GLN A 45 -5.24 14.42 -2.43
N ASN A 46 -4.87 13.24 -2.94
CA ASN A 46 -4.39 13.08 -4.32
C ASN A 46 -5.00 11.82 -4.99
N PRO A 47 -6.33 11.72 -5.13
CA PRO A 47 -7.00 10.47 -5.51
C PRO A 47 -6.68 10.01 -6.94
N ALA A 48 -6.36 10.93 -7.85
CA ALA A 48 -6.01 10.61 -9.23
C ALA A 48 -4.58 10.05 -9.40
N PHE A 49 -3.72 10.15 -8.38
CA PHE A 49 -2.31 9.78 -8.50
C PHE A 49 -2.13 8.26 -8.51
N THR A 50 -1.17 7.78 -9.29
CA THR A 50 -0.79 6.35 -9.36
C THR A 50 -0.47 5.77 -7.99
N GLN A 51 0.21 6.55 -7.16
CA GLN A 51 0.55 6.20 -5.78
C GLN A 51 -0.69 5.93 -4.91
N SER A 52 -1.74 6.75 -5.04
CA SER A 52 -3.00 6.58 -4.31
C SER A 52 -3.74 5.32 -4.79
N ARG A 53 -3.77 5.05 -6.10
CA ARG A 53 -4.34 3.82 -6.67
C ARG A 53 -3.64 2.58 -6.14
N LEU A 54 -2.31 2.62 -6.07
CA LEU A 54 -1.50 1.54 -5.51
C LEU A 54 -1.79 1.37 -4.01
N LEU A 55 -1.86 2.47 -3.24
CA LEU A 55 -2.15 2.43 -1.82
C LEU A 55 -3.54 1.82 -1.52
N THR A 56 -4.57 2.16 -2.30
CA THR A 56 -5.90 1.52 -2.21
C THR A 56 -5.84 0.02 -2.48
N ARG A 57 -5.06 -0.41 -3.48
CA ARG A 57 -4.86 -1.84 -3.77
C ARG A 57 -4.16 -2.55 -2.63
N ILE A 58 -3.18 -1.93 -1.98
CA ILE A 58 -2.52 -2.49 -0.79
C ILE A 58 -3.50 -2.63 0.38
N LEU A 59 -4.33 -1.61 0.64
CA LEU A 59 -5.36 -1.68 1.68
C LEU A 59 -6.33 -2.86 1.45
N ALA A 60 -6.81 -3.04 0.22
CA ALA A 60 -7.65 -4.18 -0.14
C ALA A 60 -6.89 -5.51 0.00
N ALA A 61 -5.63 -5.56 -0.43
CA ALA A 61 -4.80 -6.76 -0.35
C ALA A 61 -4.52 -7.20 1.09
N LEU A 62 -4.43 -6.27 2.04
CA LEU A 62 -4.25 -6.62 3.45
C LEU A 62 -5.48 -7.34 4.01
N ILE A 63 -6.68 -6.85 3.70
CA ILE A 63 -7.95 -7.43 4.19
C ILE A 63 -8.28 -8.76 3.53
N TYR A 64 -8.20 -8.79 2.21
CA TYR A 64 -8.71 -9.91 1.42
C TYR A 64 -7.61 -10.93 1.06
N GLN A 65 -6.33 -10.57 1.26
CA GLN A 65 -5.16 -11.35 0.81
C GLN A 65 -5.13 -11.54 -0.72
N GLU A 66 -5.71 -10.59 -1.44
CA GLU A 66 -5.87 -10.62 -2.89
C GLU A 66 -5.00 -9.57 -3.58
N GLY A 67 -4.77 -9.76 -4.87
CA GLY A 67 -4.14 -8.77 -5.73
C GLY A 67 -2.76 -9.17 -6.23
N GLU A 68 -2.46 -8.70 -7.43
CA GLU A 68 -1.18 -8.86 -8.10
C GLU A 68 -0.48 -7.52 -8.13
N PHE A 69 0.81 -7.49 -7.82
CA PHE A 69 1.61 -6.28 -7.76
C PHE A 69 2.90 -6.45 -8.53
N ARG A 70 3.38 -5.42 -9.20
CA ARG A 70 4.70 -5.45 -9.84
C ARG A 70 5.74 -5.00 -8.83
N ARG A 71 6.90 -5.65 -8.80
CA ARG A 71 8.03 -5.21 -7.97
C ARG A 71 8.40 -3.74 -8.20
N ALA A 72 8.32 -3.27 -9.45
CA ALA A 72 8.58 -1.87 -9.82
C ALA A 72 7.59 -0.87 -9.17
N GLU A 73 6.39 -1.31 -8.77
CA GLU A 73 5.41 -0.44 -8.09
C GLU A 73 5.95 0.06 -6.74
N ILE A 74 6.89 -0.64 -6.10
CA ILE A 74 7.55 -0.19 -4.86
C ILE A 74 8.25 1.16 -5.07
N ALA A 75 8.82 1.39 -6.27
CA ALA A 75 9.48 2.65 -6.61
C ALA A 75 8.52 3.84 -6.76
N THR A 76 7.20 3.58 -6.84
CA THR A 76 6.16 4.64 -6.83
C THR A 76 6.06 5.33 -5.48
N PHE A 77 6.51 4.68 -4.40
CA PHE A 77 6.45 5.24 -3.06
C PHE A 77 7.67 6.08 -2.73
N ASP A 78 7.42 7.34 -2.36
CA ASP A 78 8.38 8.14 -1.64
C ASP A 78 8.68 7.55 -0.25
N ALA A 79 9.69 8.08 0.43
CA ALA A 79 10.15 7.53 1.70
C ALA A 79 9.13 7.62 2.84
N GLU A 80 8.34 8.68 2.89
CA GLU A 80 7.29 8.86 3.89
C GLU A 80 6.16 7.85 3.63
N THR A 81 5.73 7.72 2.37
CA THR A 81 4.65 6.79 2.03
C THR A 81 5.06 5.35 2.23
N LEU A 82 6.30 4.99 1.91
CA LEU A 82 6.78 3.65 2.17
C LEU A 82 6.78 3.36 3.68
N ALA A 83 7.23 4.30 4.52
CA ALA A 83 7.18 4.12 5.98
C ALA A 83 5.74 3.98 6.50
N MET A 84 4.80 4.74 5.94
CA MET A 84 3.38 4.61 6.23
C MET A 84 2.83 3.24 5.84
N VAL A 85 3.12 2.74 4.64
CA VAL A 85 2.68 1.41 4.19
C VAL A 85 3.22 0.31 5.11
N ILE A 86 4.45 0.43 5.58
CA ILE A 86 5.03 -0.56 6.51
C ILE A 86 4.35 -0.50 7.88
N THR A 87 4.12 0.70 8.40
CA THR A 87 3.40 0.88 9.67
C THR A 87 1.98 0.33 9.58
N LEU A 88 1.33 0.51 8.42
CA LEU A 88 0.01 -0.04 8.11
C LEU A 88 0.02 -1.57 8.08
N MET A 89 1.04 -2.19 7.46
CA MET A 89 1.21 -3.64 7.45
C MET A 89 1.44 -4.21 8.85
N ASP A 90 2.26 -3.53 9.66
CA ASP A 90 2.54 -3.94 11.03
C ASP A 90 1.27 -3.79 11.90
N ALA A 91 0.53 -2.68 11.78
CA ALA A 91 -0.77 -2.48 12.44
C ALA A 91 -1.81 -3.55 12.07
N HIS A 92 -1.85 -3.98 10.81
CA HIS A 92 -2.71 -5.08 10.36
C HIS A 92 -2.30 -6.42 11.01
N ALA A 93 -1.00 -6.70 11.08
CA ALA A 93 -0.47 -7.92 11.67
C ALA A 93 -0.66 -7.97 13.20
N ASP A 94 -0.51 -6.84 13.87
CA ASP A 94 -0.71 -6.69 15.32
C ASP A 94 -2.20 -6.66 15.69
N GLY A 95 -3.10 -6.52 14.70
CA GLY A 95 -4.54 -6.47 14.92
C GLY A 95 -5.00 -5.21 15.66
N THR A 96 -4.28 -4.09 15.51
CA THR A 96 -4.57 -2.83 16.24
C THR A 96 -5.88 -2.19 15.83
N SER A 97 -6.37 -2.50 14.63
CA SER A 97 -7.65 -2.03 14.09
C SER A 97 -8.52 -3.22 13.72
N THR A 98 -9.81 -3.10 13.96
CA THR A 98 -10.83 -4.10 13.65
C THR A 98 -10.99 -4.26 12.14
N ARG A 99 -11.44 -5.43 11.71
CA ARG A 99 -11.73 -5.69 10.29
C ARG A 99 -12.73 -4.70 9.70
N GLU A 100 -13.70 -4.24 10.49
CA GLU A 100 -14.71 -3.26 10.07
C GLU A 100 -14.06 -1.91 9.76
N GLU A 101 -13.13 -1.45 10.61
CA GLU A 101 -12.37 -0.22 10.34
C GLU A 101 -11.56 -0.31 9.05
N TRP A 102 -10.93 -1.46 8.80
CA TRP A 102 -10.21 -1.70 7.56
C TRP A 102 -11.12 -1.68 6.32
N VAL A 103 -12.29 -2.31 6.39
CA VAL A 103 -13.27 -2.32 5.29
C VAL A 103 -13.75 -0.90 5.02
N CYS A 104 -14.12 -0.15 6.06
CA CYS A 104 -14.49 1.26 5.94
C CYS A 104 -13.39 2.11 5.28
N ALA A 105 -12.13 1.88 5.65
CA ALA A 105 -10.99 2.58 5.05
C ALA A 105 -10.81 2.26 3.56
N VAL A 106 -10.98 0.99 3.17
CA VAL A 106 -10.94 0.58 1.75
C VAL A 106 -12.08 1.21 0.96
N ASP A 107 -13.28 1.25 1.52
CA ASP A 107 -14.44 1.83 0.85
C ASP A 107 -14.31 3.34 0.71
N ALA A 108 -13.82 4.04 1.74
CA ALA A 108 -13.50 5.47 1.66
C ALA A 108 -12.43 5.75 0.59
N ALA A 109 -11.35 4.95 0.56
CA ALA A 109 -10.29 5.07 -0.43
C ALA A 109 -10.79 4.84 -1.87
N LYS A 110 -11.68 3.86 -2.08
CA LYS A 110 -12.32 3.62 -3.39
C LYS A 110 -13.25 4.77 -3.78
N ALA A 111 -14.06 5.26 -2.85
CA ALA A 111 -14.97 6.37 -3.09
C ALA A 111 -14.22 7.64 -3.50
N ALA A 112 -13.12 7.98 -2.82
CA ALA A 112 -12.27 9.11 -3.16
C ALA A 112 -11.72 9.01 -4.60
N GLN A 113 -11.36 7.81 -5.05
CA GLN A 113 -10.83 7.58 -6.40
C GLN A 113 -11.91 7.64 -7.49
N LEU A 114 -13.12 7.17 -7.18
CA LEU A 114 -14.26 7.26 -8.09
C LEU A 114 -14.69 8.72 -8.27
N GLY A 115 -14.73 9.52 -7.20
CA GLY A 115 -15.08 10.94 -7.26
C GLY A 115 -14.06 11.81 -8.02
N ALA A 116 -12.81 11.36 -8.13
CA ALA A 116 -11.75 12.07 -8.85
C ALA A 116 -11.64 11.72 -10.35
N GLY A 117 -12.32 10.65 -10.78
CA GLY A 117 -12.36 10.21 -12.18
C GLY A 117 -13.60 10.68 -12.94
N GLY A 118 -14.45 11.51 -12.31
CA GLY A 118 -15.68 12.08 -12.88
C GLY A 118 -15.49 13.44 -13.52
#